data_AF-A0A4U6U4Q5-F1
#
_entry.id   AF-A0A4U6U4Q5-F1
#
_cell.length_a   1.000
_cell.length_b   1.000
_cell.length_c   1.000
_cell.angle_alpha   90.00
_cell.angle_beta   90.00
_cell.angle_gamma   90.00
#
_symmetry.space_group_name_H-M   'P 1'
#
loop_
_entity.id
_entity.type
_entity.pdbx_description
1 polymer ?
#
loop_
_entity_poly.entity_id
_entity_poly.type
_entity_poly.pdbx_seq_one_letter_code
_entity_poly.pdbx_strand_id
1 'polypeptide(L)'
;MIGGQAADSQPPSASASCSSSSSSSPSGPAAGGGLRIHRSKRRPDILNMLMTAACLSSSSSDTGKGQSKLSSNKVTHGFHLVEGRSGHDMEDYHVAEYRYENDHELGLFAIYDGHLGDSVASYLKANLFNNILKEPLFWSDPQESIKNAYSSTNKYILENSKQLGPGGSTAVTAIVVDGKDMWIANIGDSRAVVCERGTANQLTVDHEPHTTNERKRIEKQGGFVSTFPVADR
;
A
#
# COMPACT_ATOMS: atom_id res chain seq x y z
N MET A 1 -0.45 7.11 10.11
CA MET A 1 -0.87 6.07 9.15
C MET A 1 -1.23 6.73 7.82
N ILE A 2 -1.41 5.96 6.75
CA ILE A 2 -1.93 6.42 5.45
C ILE A 2 -3.45 6.22 5.46
N GLY A 3 -4.21 7.17 4.92
CA GLY A 3 -5.66 7.22 5.14
C GLY A 3 -6.01 7.65 6.57
N GLY A 4 -7.23 7.31 7.01
CA GLY A 4 -7.85 7.84 8.22
C GLY A 4 -8.61 9.14 7.97
N GLN A 5 -9.67 9.40 8.75
CA GLN A 5 -10.40 10.66 8.68
C GLN A 5 -9.54 11.80 9.23
N ALA A 6 -9.44 12.90 8.49
CA ALA A 6 -9.08 14.18 9.11
C ALA A 6 -10.19 14.58 10.08
N ALA A 7 -9.84 15.06 11.27
CA ALA A 7 -10.80 15.72 12.14
C ALA A 7 -11.35 16.97 11.44
N ASP A 8 -12.67 17.17 11.48
CA ASP A 8 -13.39 18.12 10.64
C ASP A 8 -13.03 19.59 10.95
N SER A 9 -11.99 20.11 10.31
CA SER A 9 -11.67 21.54 10.32
C SER A 9 -12.62 22.26 9.36
N GLN A 10 -13.72 22.80 9.90
CA GLN A 10 -14.76 23.47 9.09
C GLN A 10 -14.17 24.53 8.14
N PRO A 11 -14.42 24.43 6.82
CA PRO A 11 -14.05 25.49 5.88
C PRO A 11 -15.03 26.68 5.99
N PRO A 12 -14.57 27.93 5.91
CA PRO A 12 -15.45 29.09 5.89
C PRO A 12 -16.27 29.16 4.60
N SER A 13 -17.54 29.57 4.72
CA SER A 13 -18.54 29.48 3.65
C SER A 13 -18.67 30.73 2.78
N ALA A 14 -18.40 30.60 1.47
CA ALA A 14 -18.92 31.47 0.39
C ALA A 14 -18.53 30.88 -0.99
N SER A 15 -19.24 31.09 -2.10
CA SER A 15 -20.68 31.28 -2.38
C SER A 15 -20.83 31.21 -3.91
N ALA A 16 -21.87 30.57 -4.43
CA ALA A 16 -21.96 30.13 -5.83
C ALA A 16 -22.06 31.26 -6.89
N SER A 17 -21.72 30.92 -8.14
CA SER A 17 -22.51 31.30 -9.32
C SER A 17 -22.38 30.24 -10.42
N CYS A 18 -23.37 30.17 -11.32
CA CYS A 18 -23.55 29.09 -12.30
C CYS A 18 -23.58 29.59 -13.74
N SER A 19 -23.31 28.70 -14.71
CA SER A 19 -23.69 28.85 -16.13
C SER A 19 -23.82 27.47 -16.78
N SER A 20 -24.69 27.34 -17.78
CA SER A 20 -25.04 26.06 -18.42
C SER A 20 -25.18 26.18 -19.93
N SER A 21 -24.78 25.15 -20.68
CA SER A 21 -25.15 24.94 -22.09
C SER A 21 -25.10 23.46 -22.48
N SER A 22 -25.73 23.08 -23.59
CA SER A 22 -26.05 21.68 -23.92
C SER A 22 -26.07 21.37 -25.43
N SER A 23 -26.01 20.08 -25.78
CA SER A 23 -26.11 19.50 -27.14
C SER A 23 -24.89 19.79 -28.07
N SER A 24 -24.63 19.07 -29.18
CA SER A 24 -25.38 18.00 -29.89
C SER A 24 -24.45 16.99 -30.62
N SER A 25 -25.02 15.90 -31.14
CA SER A 25 -24.40 14.87 -32.04
C SER A 25 -25.11 14.90 -33.42
N PRO A 26 -24.67 14.25 -34.54
CA PRO A 26 -23.73 13.12 -34.74
C PRO A 26 -22.59 13.48 -35.76
N SER A 27 -21.94 12.65 -36.62
CA SER A 27 -22.04 11.24 -37.09
C SER A 27 -20.72 10.71 -37.69
N GLY A 28 -20.66 9.41 -38.06
CA GLY A 28 -19.56 8.76 -38.84
C GLY A 28 -19.80 8.76 -40.36
N PRO A 29 -19.31 7.76 -41.17
CA PRO A 29 -18.61 6.51 -40.80
C PRO A 29 -17.34 6.17 -41.64
N ALA A 30 -16.62 5.09 -41.29
CA ALA A 30 -15.80 4.25 -42.22
C ALA A 30 -15.41 2.91 -41.55
N ALA A 31 -14.93 1.92 -42.32
CA ALA A 31 -14.65 0.55 -41.84
C ALA A 31 -13.18 0.13 -41.94
N GLY A 32 -12.78 -0.86 -41.13
CA GLY A 32 -11.48 -1.56 -41.20
C GLY A 32 -11.57 -2.92 -40.50
N GLY A 33 -11.11 -4.00 -41.15
CA GLY A 33 -11.27 -5.38 -40.66
C GLY A 33 -10.15 -5.84 -39.72
N GLY A 34 -10.47 -6.74 -38.78
CA GLY A 34 -9.52 -7.34 -37.83
C GLY A 34 -9.76 -8.83 -37.61
N LEU A 35 -8.67 -9.61 -37.50
CA LEU A 35 -8.68 -11.07 -37.51
C LEU A 35 -9.21 -11.68 -36.19
N ARG A 36 -10.03 -12.74 -36.27
CA ARG A 36 -10.48 -13.51 -35.09
C ARG A 36 -9.32 -14.28 -34.44
N ILE A 37 -9.03 -14.00 -33.18
CA ILE A 37 -8.17 -14.84 -32.33
C ILE A 37 -9.02 -15.54 -31.27
N HIS A 38 -8.91 -16.87 -31.17
CA HIS A 38 -9.57 -17.64 -30.12
C HIS A 38 -8.89 -17.45 -28.76
N ARG A 39 -9.49 -16.66 -27.87
CA ARG A 39 -9.19 -16.72 -26.43
C ARG A 39 -9.78 -18.00 -25.85
N SER A 40 -8.92 -18.98 -25.54
CA SER A 40 -9.30 -20.15 -24.76
C SER A 40 -9.72 -19.73 -23.35
N LYS A 41 -11.02 -19.84 -23.04
CA LYS A 41 -11.51 -19.71 -21.66
C LYS A 41 -11.13 -21.00 -20.91
N ARG A 42 -10.04 -20.95 -20.13
CA ARG A 42 -9.81 -21.97 -19.09
C ARG A 42 -11.04 -21.99 -18.18
N ARG A 43 -11.63 -23.17 -17.97
CA ARG A 43 -12.70 -23.36 -16.99
C ARG A 43 -12.10 -23.24 -15.58
N PRO A 44 -12.82 -22.68 -14.59
CA PRO A 44 -12.39 -22.79 -13.20
C PRO A 44 -12.35 -24.27 -12.80
N ASP A 45 -11.40 -24.63 -11.94
CA ASP A 45 -11.26 -26.01 -11.50
C ASP A 45 -12.43 -26.41 -10.59
N ILE A 46 -13.04 -27.57 -10.85
CA ILE A 46 -14.24 -28.02 -10.13
C ILE A 46 -13.91 -28.23 -8.64
N LEU A 47 -12.68 -28.66 -8.35
CA LEU A 47 -12.14 -28.79 -7.00
C LEU A 47 -12.21 -27.46 -6.22
N ASN A 48 -11.94 -26.33 -6.89
CA ASN A 48 -11.93 -25.01 -6.26
C ASN A 48 -13.36 -24.55 -5.90
N MET A 49 -14.33 -24.78 -6.79
CA MET A 49 -15.75 -24.52 -6.48
C MET A 49 -16.28 -25.38 -5.32
N LEU A 50 -15.85 -26.66 -5.24
CA LEU A 50 -16.24 -27.55 -4.15
C LEU A 50 -15.66 -27.12 -2.81
N MET A 51 -14.41 -26.64 -2.77
CA MET A 51 -13.82 -26.07 -1.55
C MET A 51 -14.58 -24.83 -1.06
N THR A 52 -14.94 -23.91 -1.96
CA THR A 52 -15.77 -22.73 -1.61
C THR A 52 -17.15 -23.15 -1.09
N ALA A 53 -17.80 -24.13 -1.72
CA ALA A 53 -19.14 -24.57 -1.33
C ALA A 53 -19.20 -25.37 -0.01
N ALA A 54 -18.07 -25.90 0.45
CA ALA A 54 -17.99 -26.73 1.67
C ALA A 54 -17.67 -25.94 2.95
N CYS A 55 -17.44 -24.62 2.86
CA CYS A 55 -16.92 -23.79 3.96
C CYS A 55 -15.62 -24.33 4.60
N LEU A 56 -14.83 -25.10 3.83
CA LEU A 56 -13.54 -25.67 4.26
C LEU A 56 -12.38 -24.68 4.05
N SER A 57 -12.66 -23.39 4.16
CA SER A 57 -11.65 -22.32 4.16
C SER A 57 -10.87 -22.36 5.48
N SER A 58 -9.87 -23.22 5.56
CA SER A 58 -8.73 -23.01 6.45
C SER A 58 -8.19 -21.60 6.19
N SER A 59 -8.02 -20.79 7.25
CA SER A 59 -7.45 -19.43 7.19
C SER A 59 -6.30 -19.37 6.20
N SER A 60 -6.45 -18.61 5.12
CA SER A 60 -5.67 -18.79 3.89
C SER A 60 -4.27 -18.18 4.03
N SER A 61 -3.35 -18.97 4.59
CA SER A 61 -1.96 -18.56 4.73
C SER A 61 -1.28 -18.44 3.37
N ASP A 62 -0.80 -17.24 3.06
CA ASP A 62 0.00 -16.98 1.86
C ASP A 62 1.49 -17.07 2.23
N THR A 63 2.25 -17.84 1.47
CA THR A 63 3.64 -18.17 1.80
C THR A 63 4.47 -18.24 0.53
N GLY A 64 5.63 -17.59 0.53
CA GLY A 64 6.45 -17.52 -0.67
C GLY A 64 7.91 -17.21 -0.40
N LYS A 65 8.70 -17.29 -1.47
CA LYS A 65 10.14 -17.01 -1.49
C LYS A 65 10.62 -16.73 -2.90
N GLY A 66 11.70 -15.97 -3.02
CA GLY A 66 12.28 -15.61 -4.31
C GLY A 66 13.73 -15.16 -4.19
N GLN A 67 14.35 -14.89 -5.35
CA GLN A 67 15.74 -14.46 -5.45
C GLN A 67 15.94 -13.54 -6.65
N SER A 68 16.84 -12.56 -6.51
CA SER A 68 17.25 -11.63 -7.55
C SER A 68 18.04 -12.37 -8.67
N LYS A 69 17.73 -12.08 -9.93
CA LYS A 69 18.19 -12.89 -11.09
C LYS A 69 19.29 -12.21 -11.88
N LEU A 70 19.24 -10.90 -12.05
CA LEU A 70 20.11 -10.12 -12.94
C LEU A 70 21.30 -9.48 -12.20
N SER A 71 21.07 -9.00 -10.97
CA SER A 71 22.07 -8.44 -10.06
C SER A 71 23.24 -9.41 -9.77
N SER A 72 24.45 -8.87 -9.64
CA SER A 72 25.63 -9.64 -9.18
C SER A 72 25.48 -10.07 -7.72
N ASN A 73 24.93 -9.19 -6.90
CA ASN A 73 24.73 -9.40 -5.47
C ASN A 73 23.39 -10.09 -5.26
N LYS A 74 23.40 -11.38 -4.89
CA LYS A 74 22.18 -12.17 -4.80
C LYS A 74 21.39 -11.88 -3.52
N VAL A 75 20.25 -11.23 -3.69
CA VAL A 75 19.24 -11.01 -2.65
C VAL A 75 18.23 -12.14 -2.70
N THR A 76 17.96 -12.78 -1.58
CA THR A 76 16.87 -13.75 -1.40
C THR A 76 15.83 -13.20 -0.44
N HIS A 77 14.56 -13.49 -0.66
CA HIS A 77 13.49 -13.18 0.27
C HIS A 77 12.63 -14.41 0.60
N GLY A 78 11.89 -14.33 1.70
CA GLY A 78 10.80 -15.24 2.05
C GLY A 78 9.74 -14.48 2.83
N PHE A 79 8.48 -14.90 2.73
CA PHE A 79 7.36 -14.30 3.47
C PHE A 79 6.37 -15.36 3.93
N HIS A 80 5.65 -15.03 5.00
CA HIS A 80 4.52 -15.78 5.53
C HIS A 80 3.49 -14.77 6.03
N LEU A 81 2.27 -14.87 5.51
CA LEU A 81 1.12 -14.03 5.83
C LEU A 81 0.00 -14.98 6.30
N VAL A 82 -0.58 -14.72 7.47
CA VAL A 82 -1.60 -15.60 8.06
C VAL A 82 -2.59 -14.78 8.87
N GLU A 83 -3.87 -15.11 8.71
CA GLU A 83 -4.96 -14.51 9.46
C GLU A 83 -4.82 -14.79 10.97
N GLY A 84 -4.98 -13.75 11.78
CA GLY A 84 -4.79 -13.81 13.22
C GLY A 84 -5.95 -14.46 13.99
N ARG A 85 -6.10 -14.11 15.26
CA ARG A 85 -7.26 -14.47 16.10
C ARG A 85 -8.09 -13.25 16.50
N SER A 86 -7.98 -12.17 15.73
CA SER A 86 -8.49 -10.85 16.07
C SER A 86 -10.02 -10.73 15.94
N GLY A 87 -10.67 -11.65 15.24
CA GLY A 87 -12.14 -11.69 15.09
C GLY A 87 -12.70 -10.72 14.04
N HIS A 88 -11.83 -10.10 13.25
CA HIS A 88 -12.15 -9.39 12.01
C HIS A 88 -11.46 -10.10 10.84
N ASP A 89 -11.88 -9.79 9.61
CA ASP A 89 -11.28 -10.31 8.37
C ASP A 89 -9.79 -9.89 8.24
N MET A 90 -9.07 -10.52 7.32
CA MET A 90 -7.64 -10.27 7.09
C MET A 90 -7.38 -8.90 6.42
N GLU A 91 -6.98 -7.90 7.20
CA GLU A 91 -6.69 -6.54 6.71
C GLU A 91 -5.20 -6.34 6.31
N ASP A 92 -4.31 -7.27 6.64
CA ASP A 92 -2.88 -7.22 6.32
C ASP A 92 -2.57 -7.56 4.85
N TYR A 93 -1.70 -6.75 4.25
CA TYR A 93 -1.15 -6.99 2.91
C TYR A 93 0.38 -6.86 2.86
N HIS A 94 0.99 -7.60 1.94
CA HIS A 94 2.43 -7.50 1.65
C HIS A 94 2.72 -7.40 0.15
N VAL A 95 3.95 -6.98 -0.18
CA VAL A 95 4.59 -7.12 -1.51
C VAL A 95 5.97 -7.75 -1.32
N ALA A 96 6.34 -8.68 -2.20
CA ALA A 96 7.66 -9.29 -2.24
C ALA A 96 7.99 -9.74 -3.67
N GLU A 97 8.51 -8.82 -4.50
CA GLU A 97 8.75 -9.07 -5.93
C GLU A 97 10.07 -8.47 -6.43
N TYR A 98 10.45 -8.81 -7.66
CA TYR A 98 11.58 -8.20 -8.37
C TYR A 98 11.11 -7.60 -9.70
N ARG A 99 11.63 -6.42 -10.03
CA ARG A 99 11.44 -5.73 -11.31
C ARG A 99 12.78 -5.36 -11.93
N TYR A 100 12.76 -4.99 -13.21
CA TYR A 100 13.90 -4.44 -13.91
C TYR A 100 13.48 -3.17 -14.63
N GLU A 101 14.00 -2.02 -14.21
CA GLU A 101 13.68 -0.70 -14.75
C GLU A 101 14.96 0.15 -14.80
N ASN A 102 15.12 0.97 -15.85
CA ASN A 102 16.31 1.80 -16.12
C ASN A 102 17.66 1.07 -15.92
N ASP A 103 17.73 -0.16 -16.43
CA ASP A 103 18.89 -1.06 -16.36
C ASP A 103 19.37 -1.50 -14.96
N HIS A 104 18.52 -1.33 -13.94
CA HIS A 104 18.73 -1.84 -12.59
C HIS A 104 17.72 -2.93 -12.20
N GLU A 105 18.15 -3.92 -11.40
CA GLU A 105 17.23 -4.89 -10.79
C GLU A 105 16.76 -4.39 -9.42
N LEU A 106 15.45 -4.18 -9.28
CA LEU A 106 14.81 -3.68 -8.08
C LEU A 106 14.11 -4.81 -7.33
N GLY A 107 14.53 -5.09 -6.10
CA GLY A 107 13.75 -5.86 -5.13
C GLY A 107 12.77 -4.95 -4.39
N LEU A 108 11.48 -5.25 -4.46
CA LEU A 108 10.40 -4.44 -3.88
C LEU A 108 9.71 -5.23 -2.76
N PHE A 109 9.77 -4.71 -1.54
CA PHE A 109 9.28 -5.37 -0.34
C PHE A 109 8.43 -4.42 0.50
N ALA A 110 7.25 -4.84 0.94
CA ALA A 110 6.39 -4.00 1.78
C ALA A 110 5.50 -4.82 2.72
N ILE A 111 5.14 -4.19 3.84
CA ILE A 111 4.05 -4.62 4.74
C ILE A 111 3.11 -3.42 4.92
N TYR A 112 1.81 -3.71 4.85
CA TYR A 112 0.70 -2.79 5.01
C TYR A 112 -0.28 -3.42 6.02
N ASP A 113 -0.32 -2.89 7.24
CA ASP A 113 -1.20 -3.31 8.33
C ASP A 113 -2.47 -2.43 8.25
N GLY A 114 -3.59 -3.05 7.86
CA GLY A 114 -4.86 -2.38 7.59
C GLY A 114 -5.71 -2.21 8.85
N HIS A 115 -6.54 -1.16 8.90
CA HIS A 115 -7.45 -0.95 10.03
C HIS A 115 -8.78 -0.32 9.61
N LEU A 116 -9.88 -0.91 10.11
CA LEU A 116 -11.27 -0.52 9.82
C LEU A 116 -11.67 -0.75 8.35
N GLY A 117 -10.97 -1.65 7.67
CA GLY A 117 -11.14 -1.99 6.26
C GLY A 117 -9.82 -2.35 5.58
N ASP A 118 -9.78 -3.50 4.92
CA ASP A 118 -8.64 -3.99 4.10
C ASP A 118 -8.24 -3.03 2.96
N SER A 119 -9.21 -2.23 2.50
CA SER A 119 -9.21 -1.67 1.14
C SER A 119 -8.15 -0.59 0.92
N VAL A 120 -7.68 0.07 1.99
CA VAL A 120 -6.53 1.00 1.91
C VAL A 120 -5.21 0.24 1.78
N ALA A 121 -4.99 -0.82 2.57
CA ALA A 121 -3.82 -1.68 2.47
C ALA A 121 -3.76 -2.41 1.11
N SER A 122 -4.92 -2.87 0.62
CA SER A 122 -5.12 -3.45 -0.71
C SER A 122 -4.77 -2.45 -1.84
N TYR A 123 -5.22 -1.19 -1.71
CA TYR A 123 -4.87 -0.12 -2.65
C TYR A 123 -3.36 0.18 -2.64
N LEU A 124 -2.72 0.21 -1.47
CA LEU A 124 -1.27 0.44 -1.34
C LEU A 124 -0.46 -0.68 -1.99
N LYS A 125 -0.82 -1.96 -1.77
CA LYS A 125 -0.24 -3.12 -2.46
C LYS A 125 -0.29 -2.98 -3.98
N ALA A 126 -1.41 -2.50 -4.53
CA ALA A 126 -1.57 -2.34 -5.96
C ALA A 126 -0.88 -1.10 -6.56
N ASN A 127 -0.67 -0.02 -5.78
CA ASN A 127 -0.32 1.30 -6.34
C ASN A 127 0.95 1.95 -5.79
N LEU A 128 1.35 1.73 -4.53
CA LEU A 128 2.38 2.57 -3.89
C LEU A 128 3.73 2.50 -4.62
N PHE A 129 4.25 1.30 -4.91
CA PHE A 129 5.46 1.15 -5.73
C PHE A 129 5.29 1.67 -7.16
N ASN A 130 4.10 1.48 -7.76
CA ASN A 130 3.79 2.00 -9.09
C ASN A 130 3.72 3.53 -9.14
N ASN A 131 3.62 4.21 -7.99
CA ASN A 131 3.70 5.66 -7.87
C ASN A 131 5.15 6.09 -7.59
N ILE A 132 5.85 5.42 -6.65
CA ILE A 132 7.26 5.67 -6.33
C ILE A 132 8.15 5.60 -7.59
N LEU A 133 8.02 4.55 -8.40
CA LEU A 133 8.86 4.35 -9.60
C LEU A 133 8.56 5.34 -10.74
N LYS A 134 7.44 6.07 -10.67
CA LYS A 134 7.05 7.10 -11.66
C LYS A 134 7.42 8.53 -11.26
N GLU A 135 7.90 8.74 -10.04
CA GLU A 135 8.32 10.07 -9.59
C GLU A 135 9.54 10.54 -10.41
N PRO A 136 9.52 11.74 -11.00
CA PRO A 136 10.53 12.17 -11.99
C PRO A 136 11.98 12.19 -11.50
N LEU A 137 12.20 12.19 -10.19
CA LEU A 137 13.51 12.24 -9.55
C LEU A 137 13.92 10.91 -8.89
N PHE A 138 13.17 9.80 -9.08
CA PHE A 138 13.38 8.55 -8.32
C PHE A 138 14.84 8.03 -8.36
N TRP A 139 15.56 8.24 -9.46
CA TRP A 139 16.95 7.81 -9.64
C TRP A 139 18.02 8.85 -9.21
N SER A 140 17.63 10.08 -8.89
CA SER A 140 18.54 11.20 -8.56
C SER A 140 18.31 11.78 -7.16
N ASP A 141 17.07 11.75 -6.67
CA ASP A 141 16.66 12.02 -5.29
C ASP A 141 15.55 11.01 -4.87
N PRO A 142 15.93 9.75 -4.56
CA PRO A 142 14.98 8.74 -4.13
C PRO A 142 14.28 9.10 -2.82
N GLN A 143 14.89 9.92 -1.96
CA GLN A 143 14.30 10.32 -0.69
C GLN A 143 13.09 11.25 -0.92
N GLU A 144 13.26 12.31 -1.71
CA GLU A 144 12.17 13.24 -2.00
C GLU A 144 11.11 12.58 -2.91
N SER A 145 11.52 11.73 -3.86
CA SER A 145 10.57 10.95 -4.66
C SER A 145 9.73 9.97 -3.84
N ILE A 146 10.31 9.16 -2.95
CA ILE A 146 9.53 8.25 -2.10
C ILE A 146 8.55 9.06 -1.23
N LYS A 147 9.01 10.17 -0.63
CA LYS A 147 8.17 11.10 0.14
C LYS A 147 7.02 11.70 -0.67
N ASN A 148 7.26 12.09 -1.92
CA ASN A 148 6.23 12.64 -2.81
C ASN A 148 5.22 11.58 -3.24
N ALA A 149 5.66 10.38 -3.59
CA ALA A 149 4.78 9.27 -3.93
C ALA A 149 3.90 8.83 -2.74
N TYR A 150 4.46 8.74 -1.52
CA TYR A 150 3.67 8.50 -0.31
C TYR A 150 2.62 9.61 -0.10
N SER A 151 3.01 10.88 -0.28
CA SER A 151 2.12 12.04 -0.08
C SER A 151 1.00 12.13 -1.12
N SER A 152 1.30 11.88 -2.40
CA SER A 152 0.32 11.87 -3.50
C SER A 152 -0.63 10.67 -3.42
N THR A 153 -0.10 9.49 -3.03
CA THR A 153 -0.90 8.29 -2.76
C THR A 153 -1.86 8.51 -1.58
N ASN A 154 -1.38 9.08 -0.47
CA ASN A 154 -2.24 9.43 0.67
C ASN A 154 -3.33 10.44 0.28
N LYS A 155 -2.97 11.49 -0.48
CA LYS A 155 -3.94 12.47 -0.99
C LYS A 155 -5.04 11.80 -1.82
N TYR A 156 -4.67 10.93 -2.77
CA TYR A 156 -5.64 10.20 -3.57
C TYR A 156 -6.58 9.34 -2.71
N ILE A 157 -6.05 8.65 -1.70
CA ILE A 157 -6.84 7.82 -0.77
C ILE A 157 -7.87 8.68 -0.03
N LEU A 158 -7.48 9.85 0.48
CA LEU A 158 -8.39 10.77 1.17
C LEU A 158 -9.47 11.33 0.23
N GLU A 159 -9.10 11.75 -0.97
CA GLU A 159 -10.02 12.27 -2.01
C GLU A 159 -11.02 11.19 -2.49
N ASN A 160 -10.64 9.90 -2.43
CA ASN A 160 -11.47 8.76 -2.84
C ASN A 160 -12.00 7.92 -1.65
N SER A 161 -11.95 8.45 -0.43
CA SER A 161 -12.42 7.78 0.81
C SER A 161 -13.87 7.27 0.74
N LYS A 162 -14.75 7.92 -0.03
CA LYS A 162 -16.12 7.44 -0.30
C LYS A 162 -16.20 6.11 -1.08
N GLN A 163 -15.11 5.70 -1.71
CA GLN A 163 -14.98 4.46 -2.51
C GLN A 163 -14.10 3.43 -1.80
N LEU A 164 -13.03 3.88 -1.15
CA LEU A 164 -12.09 3.04 -0.40
C LEU A 164 -12.56 2.69 1.02
N GLY A 165 -13.60 3.37 1.52
CA GLY A 165 -14.19 3.14 2.84
C GLY A 165 -13.61 4.04 3.95
N PRO A 166 -14.09 3.87 5.19
CA PRO A 166 -13.40 4.37 6.38
C PRO A 166 -12.07 3.62 6.57
N GLY A 167 -11.27 4.06 7.55
CA GLY A 167 -10.03 3.38 7.90
C GLY A 167 -8.80 3.86 7.14
N GLY A 168 -7.76 3.02 7.14
CA GLY A 168 -6.43 3.36 6.68
C GLY A 168 -5.49 2.17 6.69
N SER A 169 -4.19 2.43 6.60
CA SER A 169 -3.14 1.41 6.68
C SER A 169 -1.83 2.00 7.20
N THR A 170 -0.98 1.19 7.83
CA THR A 170 0.45 1.48 7.89
C THR A 170 1.10 1.32 6.52
N ALA A 171 2.37 1.71 6.37
CA ALA A 171 3.19 1.30 5.24
C ALA A 171 4.68 1.33 5.59
N VAL A 172 5.28 0.16 5.76
CA VAL A 172 6.75 0.02 5.75
C VAL A 172 7.18 -0.60 4.44
N THR A 173 8.03 0.11 3.68
CA THR A 173 8.54 -0.30 2.38
C THR A 173 10.06 -0.38 2.37
N ALA A 174 10.62 -1.31 1.62
CA ALA A 174 12.03 -1.41 1.29
C ALA A 174 12.20 -1.61 -0.23
N ILE A 175 13.10 -0.82 -0.82
CA ILE A 175 13.54 -0.92 -2.22
C ILE A 175 15.02 -1.28 -2.20
N VAL A 176 15.39 -2.39 -2.85
CA VAL A 176 16.78 -2.86 -2.94
C VAL A 176 17.25 -2.75 -4.39
N VAL A 177 18.27 -1.94 -4.66
CA VAL A 177 18.81 -1.68 -6.00
C VAL A 177 20.05 -2.54 -6.23
N ASP A 178 20.04 -3.40 -7.25
CA ASP A 178 21.14 -4.29 -7.67
C ASP A 178 21.74 -5.18 -6.57
N GLY A 179 21.05 -5.34 -5.44
CA GLY A 179 21.59 -5.99 -4.23
C GLY A 179 22.75 -5.23 -3.57
N LYS A 180 22.79 -3.90 -3.73
CA LYS A 180 23.82 -3.01 -3.16
C LYS A 180 23.19 -2.00 -2.22
N ASP A 181 22.31 -1.17 -2.75
CA ASP A 181 21.67 -0.07 -2.03
C ASP A 181 20.29 -0.49 -1.55
N MET A 182 19.88 0.01 -0.38
CA MET A 182 18.57 -0.27 0.21
C MET A 182 17.95 1.01 0.76
N TRP A 183 16.78 1.38 0.26
CA TRP A 183 16.01 2.55 0.69
C TRP A 183 14.78 2.08 1.44
N ILE A 184 14.52 2.65 2.62
CA ILE A 184 13.40 2.26 3.50
C ILE A 184 12.58 3.49 3.88
N ALA A 185 11.26 3.35 3.86
CA ALA A 185 10.32 4.34 4.37
C ALA A 185 9.27 3.69 5.28
N ASN A 186 8.84 4.42 6.31
CA ASN A 186 7.79 3.99 7.25
C ASN A 186 6.74 5.09 7.46
N ILE A 187 5.47 4.70 7.48
CA ILE A 187 4.35 5.48 8.02
C ILE A 187 3.49 4.55 8.88
N GLY A 188 3.77 4.51 10.19
CA GLY A 188 3.01 3.71 11.15
C GLY A 188 3.90 3.06 12.21
N ASP A 189 3.34 2.06 12.87
CA ASP A 189 3.90 1.20 13.92
C ASP A 189 4.34 -0.18 13.40
N SER A 190 4.13 -0.48 12.12
CA SER A 190 4.90 -1.52 11.42
C SER A 190 6.38 -1.11 11.30
N ARG A 191 7.30 -2.09 11.31
CA ARG A 191 8.72 -1.86 11.62
C ARG A 191 9.67 -2.65 10.73
N ALA A 192 10.75 -2.00 10.26
CA ALA A 192 11.88 -2.66 9.60
C ALA A 192 13.06 -2.82 10.59
N VAL A 193 13.70 -3.99 10.55
CA VAL A 193 14.85 -4.37 11.39
C VAL A 193 15.87 -5.11 10.51
N VAL A 194 17.15 -4.78 10.63
CA VAL A 194 18.25 -5.51 10.00
C VAL A 194 19.00 -6.34 11.04
N CYS A 195 19.40 -7.55 10.70
CA CYS A 195 20.33 -8.34 11.50
C CYS A 195 21.71 -8.35 10.84
N GLU A 196 22.71 -7.73 11.47
CA GLU A 196 24.11 -7.85 11.06
C GLU A 196 24.89 -8.60 12.14
N ARG A 197 25.65 -9.64 11.76
CA ARG A 197 26.55 -10.42 12.64
C ARG A 197 25.87 -10.97 13.91
N GLY A 198 24.55 -11.20 13.87
CA GLY A 198 23.74 -11.67 14.99
C GLY A 198 23.11 -10.56 15.84
N THR A 199 23.39 -9.28 15.57
CA THR A 199 22.79 -8.12 16.24
C THR A 199 21.62 -7.57 15.42
N ALA A 200 20.43 -7.57 16.01
CA ALA A 200 19.25 -6.93 15.44
C ALA A 200 19.26 -5.42 15.71
N ASN A 201 19.16 -4.62 14.66
CA ASN A 201 19.15 -3.16 14.69
C ASN A 201 17.88 -2.65 14.01
N GLN A 202 17.06 -1.88 14.72
CA GLN A 202 15.84 -1.28 14.19
C GLN A 202 16.19 -0.13 13.23
N LEU A 203 15.65 -0.16 12.01
CA LEU A 203 15.94 0.82 10.95
C LEU A 203 14.88 1.92 10.81
N THR A 204 13.64 1.65 11.24
CA THR A 204 12.53 2.61 11.20
C THR A 204 12.10 2.97 12.62
N VAL A 205 11.75 4.23 12.86
CA VAL A 205 11.06 4.63 14.09
C VAL A 205 9.56 4.43 13.90
N ASP A 206 8.91 3.88 14.92
CA ASP A 206 7.47 3.62 14.95
C ASP A 206 6.73 4.93 15.29
N HIS A 207 5.65 5.23 14.57
CA HIS A 207 4.90 6.48 14.71
C HIS A 207 3.81 6.39 15.78
N GLU A 208 4.21 6.03 17.00
CA GLU A 208 3.31 5.87 18.13
C GLU A 208 2.89 7.25 18.72
N PRO A 209 1.57 7.51 18.93
CA PRO A 209 1.07 8.82 19.38
C PRO A 209 1.66 9.35 20.69
N HIS A 210 2.12 8.45 21.56
CA HIS A 210 2.61 8.82 22.90
C HIS A 210 4.07 9.31 22.89
N THR A 211 4.82 9.13 21.79
CA THR A 211 6.20 9.61 21.65
C THR A 211 6.26 11.14 21.65
N THR A 212 7.36 11.71 22.18
CA THR A 212 7.49 13.16 22.37
C THR A 212 7.35 13.97 21.08
N ASN A 213 7.74 13.42 19.93
CA ASN A 213 7.65 14.12 18.65
C ASN A 213 6.24 14.02 18.07
N GLU A 214 5.61 12.85 18.11
CA GLU A 214 4.27 12.66 17.53
C GLU A 214 3.18 13.32 18.39
N ARG A 215 3.27 13.19 19.71
CA ARG A 215 2.43 13.94 20.67
C ARG A 215 2.46 15.44 20.36
N LYS A 216 3.65 16.04 20.18
CA LYS A 216 3.81 17.46 19.84
C LYS A 216 3.20 17.82 18.48
N ARG A 217 3.24 16.94 17.48
CA ARG A 217 2.57 17.19 16.19
C ARG A 217 1.05 17.20 16.36
N ILE A 218 0.50 16.20 17.04
CA ILE A 218 -0.93 16.06 17.30
C ILE A 218 -1.47 17.26 18.11
N GLU A 219 -0.81 17.60 19.22
CA GLU A 219 -1.20 18.71 20.09
C GLU A 219 -1.07 20.08 19.39
N LYS A 220 -0.03 20.27 18.55
CA LYS A 220 0.11 21.47 17.71
C LYS A 220 -1.00 21.59 16.64
N GLN A 221 -1.63 20.49 16.25
CA GLN A 221 -2.75 20.45 15.31
C GLN A 221 -4.12 20.51 16.02
N GLY A 222 -4.16 20.76 17.33
CA GLY A 222 -5.39 20.86 18.11
C GLY A 222 -5.98 19.53 18.59
N GLY A 223 -5.29 18.41 18.33
CA GLY A 223 -5.63 17.11 18.90
C GLY A 223 -5.10 16.94 20.33
N PHE A 224 -5.36 15.78 20.92
CA PHE A 224 -4.79 15.37 22.20
C PHE A 224 -4.44 13.88 22.17
N VAL A 225 -3.54 13.44 23.05
CA VAL A 225 -3.17 12.02 23.19
C VAL A 225 -3.44 11.54 24.61
N SER A 226 -4.49 10.75 24.76
CA SER A 226 -4.90 10.07 26.01
C SER A 226 -4.53 8.59 25.98
N THR A 227 -4.13 8.05 27.14
CA THR A 227 -3.98 6.61 27.35
C THR A 227 -5.22 6.09 28.06
N PHE A 228 -5.95 5.15 27.47
CA PHE A 228 -6.98 4.41 28.19
C PHE A 228 -6.32 3.38 29.11
N PRO A 229 -6.74 3.26 30.38
CA PRO A 229 -6.26 2.17 31.22
C PRO A 229 -6.71 0.85 30.61
N VAL A 230 -5.78 -0.10 30.48
CA VAL A 230 -6.14 -1.49 30.19
C VAL A 230 -6.97 -1.98 31.37
N ALA A 231 -8.21 -2.40 31.12
CA ALA A 231 -9.01 -3.02 32.16
C ALA A 231 -8.37 -4.38 32.52
N ASP A 232 -8.03 -4.55 33.80
CA ASP A 232 -7.58 -5.85 34.33
C ASP A 232 -8.64 -6.92 34.00
N ARG A 233 -8.17 -8.07 33.50
CA ARG A 233 -8.99 -9.22 33.07
C ARG A 233 -8.72 -10.44 33.94
#